data_AF-A0A419H1H5-F1
#
_entry.id   AF-A0A419H1H5-F1
#
_cell.length_a   1.000
_cell.length_b   1.000
_cell.length_c   1.000
_cell.angle_alpha   90.00
_cell.angle_beta   90.00
_cell.angle_gamma   90.00
#
_symmetry.space_group_name_H-M   'P 1'
#
loop_
_entity.id
_entity.type
_entity.pdbx_description
1 polymer ?
#
loop_
_entity_poly.entity_id
_entity_poly.type
_entity_poly.pdbx_seq_one_letter_code
_entity_poly.pdbx_strand_id
1 'polypeptide(L)' 'MSTDTIKEKIEKNKPEIAEKFFVKEIGLFGSYVRNEQTPKSDLDVLVDFYKPIGWDVVDLQDYLQKLLGVKVD' A
#
# COMPACT_ATOMS: atom_id res chain seq x y z
N MET A 1 -2.45 -10.10 -9.41
CA MET A 1 -2.44 -10.33 -7.95
C MET A 1 -3.84 -10.05 -7.44
N SER A 2 -4.40 -10.89 -6.54
CA SER A 2 -5.73 -10.65 -5.97
C SER A 2 -5.66 -9.71 -4.77
N THR A 3 -6.79 -9.07 -4.46
CA THR A 3 -6.94 -8.14 -3.33
C THR A 3 -6.66 -8.82 -1.99
N ASP A 4 -6.99 -10.10 -1.84
CA ASP A 4 -6.71 -10.86 -0.60
C ASP A 4 -5.20 -11.07 -0.39
N THR A 5 -4.45 -11.39 -1.44
CA THR A 5 -2.98 -11.52 -1.36
C THR A 5 -2.32 -10.19 -1.02
N ILE A 6 -2.88 -9.08 -1.48
CA ILE A 6 -2.37 -7.73 -1.16
C ILE A 6 -2.54 -7.46 0.32
N LYS A 7 -3.76 -7.69 0.85
CA LYS A 7 -4.07 -7.52 2.27
C LYS A 7 -3.18 -8.39 3.15
N GLU A 8 -2.97 -9.66 2.77
CA GLU A 8 -2.10 -10.56 3.53
C GLU A 8 -0.65 -10.06 3.59
N LYS A 9 -0.10 -9.59 2.46
CA LYS A 9 1.26 -9.01 2.43
C LYS A 9 1.35 -7.74 3.29
N ILE A 10 0.36 -6.86 3.21
CA ILE A 10 0.35 -5.62 4.00
C ILE A 10 0.27 -5.96 5.49
N GLU A 11 -0.65 -6.83 5.91
CA GLU A 11 -0.80 -7.22 7.32
C GLU A 11 0.46 -7.89 7.87
N LYS A 12 1.13 -8.73 7.07
CA LYS A 12 2.39 -9.38 7.47
C LYS A 12 3.53 -8.38 7.72
N ASN A 13 3.56 -7.27 6.99
CA ASN A 13 4.61 -6.24 7.10
C ASN A 13 4.14 -5.00 7.87
N LYS A 14 2.91 -5.01 8.39
CA LYS A 14 2.30 -3.89 9.11
C LYS A 14 3.15 -3.36 10.27
N PRO A 15 3.81 -4.20 11.09
CA PRO A 15 4.70 -3.70 12.14
C PRO A 15 5.85 -2.87 11.58
N GLU A 16 6.51 -3.34 10.52
CA GLU A 16 7.62 -2.62 9.87
C GLU A 16 7.14 -1.32 9.22
N ILE A 17 6.01 -1.36 8.53
CA ILE A 17 5.44 -0.19 7.86
C ILE A 17 5.04 0.88 8.89
N ALA A 18 4.43 0.47 10.00
CA ALA A 18 4.05 1.37 11.09
C ALA A 18 5.27 1.99 11.79
N GLU A 19 6.31 1.20 12.07
CA GLU A 19 7.52 1.67 12.74
C GLU A 19 8.35 2.61 11.86
N LYS A 20 8.54 2.25 10.59
CA LYS A 20 9.44 2.98 9.67
C LYS A 20 8.80 4.22 9.07
N PHE A 21 7.50 4.15 8.76
CA PHE A 21 6.80 5.21 8.02
C PHE A 21 5.69 5.87 8.84
N PHE A 22 5.56 5.56 10.13
CA PHE A 22 4.53 6.12 11.02
C PHE A 22 3.10 5.90 10.50
N VAL A 23 2.90 4.81 9.77
CA VAL A 23 1.60 4.45 9.22
C VAL A 23 0.69 3.94 10.33
N LYS A 24 -0.49 4.54 10.41
CA LYS A 24 -1.56 4.15 11.32
C LYS A 24 -2.51 3.16 10.68
N GLU A 25 -2.88 3.39 9.42
CA GLU A 25 -3.82 2.54 8.70
C GLU A 25 -3.52 2.57 7.19
N ILE A 26 -3.75 1.44 6.51
CA ILE A 26 -3.69 1.33 5.05
C ILE A 26 -5.01 0.76 4.55
N GLY A 27 -5.69 1.52 3.69
CA GLY A 27 -6.86 1.10 2.95
C GLY A 27 -6.53 0.88 1.47
N LEU A 28 -7.17 -0.11 0.85
CA LEU A 28 -7.17 -0.28 -0.60
C LEU A 28 -8.40 0.42 -1.19
N PHE A 29 -8.25 1.10 -2.31
CA PHE A 29 -9.39 1.67 -3.03
C PHE A 29 -9.29 1.41 -4.54
N GLY A 30 -10.18 2.01 -5.31
CA GLY A 30 -10.11 1.95 -6.76
C GLY A 30 -10.47 0.58 -7.37
N SER A 31 -9.81 0.26 -8.48
CA SER A 31 -10.19 -0.86 -9.36
C SER A 31 -10.06 -2.24 -8.68
N TYR A 32 -9.12 -2.39 -7.75
CA TYR A 32 -8.87 -3.62 -6.99
C TYR A 32 -10.00 -3.98 -6.02
N VAL A 33 -10.71 -2.99 -5.48
CA VAL A 33 -11.86 -3.24 -4.60
C VAL A 33 -13.11 -3.57 -5.42
N ARG A 34 -13.22 -3.05 -6.65
CA ARG A 34 -14.34 -3.30 -7.56
C ARG A 34 -14.20 -4.57 -8.41
N ASN A 35 -13.07 -5.28 -8.31
CA ASN A 35 -12.71 -6.41 -9.19
C ASN A 35 -12.63 -6.03 -10.68
N GLU A 36 -12.32 -4.76 -10.97
CA GLU A 36 -12.20 -4.21 -12.33
C GLU A 36 -10.73 -4.02 -12.76
N GLN A 37 -9.78 -4.44 -11.93
CA GLN A 37 -8.36 -4.26 -12.20
C GLN A 37 -7.91 -5.10 -13.42
N THR A 38 -7.06 -4.50 -14.22
CA THR A 38 -6.40 -5.13 -15.38
C THR A 38 -4.92 -5.38 -15.06
N PRO A 39 -4.19 -6.15 -15.87
CA PRO A 39 -2.74 -6.32 -15.69
C PRO A 39 -1.92 -5.02 -15.78
N LYS A 40 -2.51 -3.92 -16.27
CA LYS A 40 -1.87 -2.60 -16.37
C LYS A 40 -2.37 -1.63 -15.29
N SER A 41 -3.25 -2.06 -14.40
CA SER A 41 -3.81 -1.22 -13.35
C SER A 41 -2.80 -1.00 -12.23
N ASP A 42 -2.73 0.24 -11.76
CA ASP A 42 -2.02 0.58 -10.54
C ASP A 42 -2.87 0.20 -9.32
N LEU A 43 -2.22 -0.04 -8.19
CA LEU A 43 -2.87 -0.31 -6.91
C LEU A 43 -3.04 1.00 -6.14
N ASP A 44 -4.27 1.47 -6.09
CA ASP A 44 -4.64 2.68 -5.36
C ASP A 44 -4.68 2.40 -3.84
N VAL A 45 -3.88 3.13 -3.06
CA VAL A 45 -3.80 2.99 -1.59
C VAL A 45 -4.07 4.31 -0.85
N LEU A 46 -4.85 4.24 0.21
CA LEU A 46 -5.00 5.34 1.17
C LEU A 46 -4.25 5.00 2.44
N VAL A 47 -3.44 5.94 2.91
CA VAL A 47 -2.62 5.75 4.10
C VAL A 47 -2.92 6.86 5.11
N ASP A 48 -3.29 6.47 6.32
CA ASP A 48 -3.38 7.35 7.48
C ASP A 48 -2.08 7.27 8.28
N PHE A 49 -1.61 8.40 8.80
CA PHE A 49 -0.32 8.52 9.48
C PHE A 49 -0.49 9.04 10.89
N TYR A 50 0.34 8.56 11.83
CA TYR A 50 0.38 9.09 13.20
C TYR A 50 0.94 10.52 13.27
N LYS A 51 1.75 10.90 12.28
CA LYS A 51 2.32 12.24 12.15
C LYS A 51 2.63 12.55 10.68
N PRO A 52 2.84 13.83 10.31
CA PRO A 52 3.31 14.18 8.98
C PRO A 52 4.64 13.49 8.66
N ILE A 53 4.73 12.84 7.50
CA ILE A 53 5.91 12.08 7.07
C ILE A 53 6.79 12.83 6.06
N GLY A 54 6.26 13.89 5.44
CA GLY A 54 6.99 14.69 4.46
C GLY A 54 7.41 13.87 3.23
N TRP A 55 8.70 13.91 2.88
CA TRP A 55 9.25 13.24 1.70
C TRP A 55 9.34 11.72 1.82
N ASP A 56 9.28 11.18 3.04
CA ASP A 56 9.30 9.74 3.30
C ASP A 56 8.10 9.01 2.66
N VAL A 57 7.09 9.76 2.17
CA VAL A 57 5.98 9.21 1.38
C VAL A 57 6.45 8.54 0.10
N VAL A 58 7.53 9.06 -0.51
CA VAL A 58 8.12 8.49 -1.72
C VAL A 58 8.77 7.14 -1.39
N ASP A 59 9.48 7.07 -0.26
CA ASP A 59 10.10 5.83 0.21
C ASP A 59 9.04 4.78 0.61
N LEU A 60 7.92 5.20 1.20
CA LEU A 60 6.78 4.33 1.48
C LEU A 60 6.18 3.78 0.18
N GLN A 61 5.93 4.63 -0.81
CA GLN A 61 5.43 4.21 -2.11
C GLN A 61 6.36 3.18 -2.74
N ASP A 62 7.67 3.48 -2.81
CA ASP A 62 8.68 2.56 -3.35
C ASP A 62 8.75 1.24 -2.58
N TYR A 63 8.63 1.29 -1.25
CA TYR A 63 8.59 0.09 -0.42
C TYR A 63 7.37 -0.78 -0.75
N LEU A 64 6.18 -0.19 -0.83
CA LEU A 64 4.94 -0.92 -1.15
C LEU A 64 5.00 -1.50 -2.57
N GLN A 65 5.53 -0.76 -3.55
CA GLN A 65 5.71 -1.27 -4.91
C GLN A 65 6.62 -2.49 -4.95
N LYS A 66 7.76 -2.45 -4.24
CA LYS A 66 8.69 -3.57 -4.15
C LYS A 66 8.09 -4.76 -3.42
N LEU A 67 7.35 -4.53 -2.34
CA LEU A 67 6.70 -5.57 -1.54
C LEU A 67 5.60 -6.30 -2.33
N LEU A 68 4.77 -5.54 -3.04
CA LEU A 68 3.58 -6.04 -3.71
C LEU A 68 3.89 -6.52 -5.13
N GLY A 69 4.91 -5.97 -5.78
CA GLY A 69 5.28 -6.28 -7.17
C GLY A 69 4.32 -5.68 -8.20
N VAL A 70 3.60 -4.64 -7.81
CA VAL A 70 2.67 -3.86 -8.65
C VAL A 70 2.97 -2.38 -8.43
N LYS A 71 2.67 -1.54 -9.43
CA LYS A 71 2.75 -0.10 -9.27
C LYS A 71 1.70 0.36 -8.26
N VAL A 72 2.09 1.24 -7.34
CA VAL A 72 1.26 1.72 -6.23
C VAL A 72 1.07 3.21 -6.44
N ASP A 73 -0.18 3.65 -6.37
CA ASP A 73 -0.58 5.07 -6.44
C ASP A 73 -1.19 5.51 -5.11
#